data_AF-A0A2V8DXF9-F1
#
_entry.id   AF-A0A2V8DXF9-F1
#
_cell.length_a   1.000
_cell.length_b   1.000
_cell.length_c   1.000
_cell.angle_alpha   90.00
_cell.angle_beta   90.00
_cell.angle_gamma   90.00
#
_symmetry.space_group_name_H-M   'P 1'
#
loop_
_entity.id
_entity.type
_entity.pdbx_description
1 polymer ?
#
loop_
_entity_poly.entity_id
_entity_poly.type
_entity_poly.pdbx_seq_one_letter_code
_entity_poly.pdbx_strand_id
1 'polypeptide(L)'
;MPDAPLSAEEKKFVGFYKLLYTDSYRTKDGKEVFHGSRNETRAGTSYIIYTSSGHMMVHLMDREGRTKYAGAQPTPEEALKAYRSYGGYFGRFRTYENKNPS
;
A
#
# COMPACT_ATOMS: atom_id res chain seq x y z
N MET A 1 -22.47 0.41 14.69
CA MET A 1 -21.62 -0.42 15.55
C MET A 1 -20.50 0.47 16.06
N PRO A 2 -20.35 0.72 17.37
CA PRO A 2 -19.21 1.47 17.87
C PRO A 2 -17.91 0.71 17.58
N ASP A 3 -16.84 1.43 17.27
CA ASP A 3 -15.52 0.84 17.00
C ASP A 3 -15.08 0.01 18.22
N ALA A 4 -14.98 -1.30 18.02
CA ALA A 4 -14.51 -2.19 19.07
C ALA A 4 -13.05 -1.80 19.43
N PRO A 5 -12.70 -1.76 20.73
CA PRO A 5 -11.34 -1.40 21.14
C PRO A 5 -10.33 -2.40 20.58
N LEU A 6 -9.14 -1.90 20.24
CA LEU A 6 -8.02 -2.73 19.76
C LEU A 6 -7.54 -3.71 20.84
N SER A 7 -7.21 -4.92 20.41
CA SER A 7 -6.46 -5.90 21.19
C SER A 7 -5.04 -5.42 21.51
N ALA A 8 -4.38 -6.07 22.47
CA ALA A 8 -2.99 -5.77 22.80
C ALA A 8 -2.05 -5.96 21.59
N GLU A 9 -2.34 -6.93 20.73
CA GLU A 9 -1.57 -7.20 19.52
C GLU A 9 -1.80 -6.14 18.45
N GLU A 10 -3.06 -5.78 18.16
CA GLU A 10 -3.39 -4.72 17.20
C GLU A 10 -2.75 -3.37 17.58
N LYS A 11 -2.60 -3.09 18.88
CA LYS A 11 -1.92 -1.88 19.38
C LYS A 11 -0.44 -1.82 19.00
N LYS A 12 0.25 -2.94 18.83
CA LYS A 12 1.67 -2.98 18.42
C LYS A 12 1.87 -2.49 16.98
N PHE A 13 0.83 -2.57 16.16
CA PHE A 13 0.86 -2.14 14.77
C PHE A 13 0.50 -0.67 14.60
N VAL A 14 -0.02 0.02 15.61
CA VAL A 14 -0.42 1.43 15.47
C VAL A 14 0.81 2.29 15.17
N GLY A 15 0.78 3.00 14.05
CA GLY A 15 1.90 3.82 13.61
C GLY A 15 1.98 4.02 12.10
N PHE A 16 3.06 4.67 11.69
CA PHE A 16 3.39 4.96 10.30
C PHE A 16 4.59 4.12 9.88
N TYR A 17 4.40 3.30 8.86
CA TYR A 17 5.40 2.39 8.33
C TYR A 17 5.76 2.84 6.92
N LYS A 18 7.04 3.14 6.73
CA LYS A 18 7.58 3.52 5.43
C LYS A 18 7.76 2.29 4.55
N LEU A 19 7.29 2.37 3.31
CA LEU A 19 7.54 1.31 2.33
C LEU A 19 8.99 1.38 1.85
N LEU A 20 9.70 0.25 1.94
CA LEU A 20 11.08 0.13 1.48
C LEU A 20 11.17 -0.36 0.03
N TYR A 21 10.32 -1.32 -0.35
CA TYR A 21 10.22 -1.85 -1.71
C TYR A 21 8.96 -2.71 -1.84
N THR A 22 8.59 -3.05 -3.08
CA THR A 22 7.58 -4.09 -3.39
C THR A 22 8.22 -5.18 -4.22
N ASP A 23 7.83 -6.43 -4.00
CA ASP A 23 8.15 -7.54 -4.90
C ASP A 23 6.96 -7.86 -5.80
N SER A 24 7.24 -8.32 -7.02
CA SER A 24 6.22 -8.79 -7.95
C SER A 24 6.36 -10.29 -8.21
N TYR A 25 5.26 -10.99 -8.04
CA TYR A 25 5.12 -12.39 -8.42
C TYR A 25 3.95 -12.53 -9.38
N ARG A 26 3.98 -13.60 -10.18
CA ARG A 26 2.82 -14.05 -10.96
C ARG A 26 2.54 -15.49 -10.62
N THR A 27 1.27 -15.83 -10.50
CA THR A 27 0.87 -17.24 -10.43
C THR A 27 0.91 -17.82 -11.84
N LYS A 28 1.72 -18.85 -12.05
CA LYS A 28 1.76 -19.66 -13.28
C LYS A 28 1.61 -21.12 -12.89
N ASP A 29 0.61 -21.79 -13.46
CA ASP A 29 0.32 -23.21 -13.18
C ASP A 29 0.18 -23.52 -11.67
N GLY A 30 -0.49 -22.61 -10.93
CA GLY A 30 -0.68 -22.73 -9.49
C GLY A 30 0.56 -22.49 -8.63
N LYS A 31 1.69 -22.12 -9.23
CA LYS A 31 2.93 -21.77 -8.52
C LYS A 31 3.20 -20.28 -8.60
N GLU A 32 3.61 -19.69 -7.49
CA GLU A 32 4.11 -18.32 -7.48
C GLU A 32 5.49 -18.27 -8.12
N VAL A 33 5.59 -17.55 -9.25
CA VAL A 33 6.85 -17.25 -9.93
C VAL A 33 7.23 -15.82 -9.54
N PHE A 34 8.24 -15.71 -8.69
CA PHE A 34 8.84 -14.45 -8.29
C PHE A 34 9.79 -13.99 -9.39
N HIS A 35 9.65 -12.75 -9.87
CA HIS A 35 10.55 -12.19 -10.87
C HIS A 35 11.83 -11.59 -10.26
N GLY A 36 12.03 -11.74 -8.94
CA GLY A 36 13.25 -11.37 -8.21
C GLY A 36 13.64 -9.89 -8.27
N SER A 37 12.81 -9.04 -8.86
CA SER A 37 13.10 -7.64 -9.13
C SER A 37 12.44 -6.78 -8.06
N ARG A 38 13.23 -6.47 -7.03
CA ARG A 38 12.88 -5.49 -6.00
C ARG A 38 12.49 -4.18 -6.68
N ASN A 39 11.25 -3.78 -6.53
CA ASN A 39 10.75 -2.54 -7.11
C ASN A 39 10.76 -1.43 -6.05
N GLU A 40 11.63 -0.44 -6.26
CA GLU A 40 11.78 0.72 -5.40
C GLU A 40 11.12 1.99 -5.95
N THR A 41 10.37 1.90 -7.07
CA THR A 41 9.75 3.08 -7.69
C THR A 41 8.79 3.80 -6.75
N ARG A 42 8.31 3.13 -5.70
CA ARG A 42 7.42 3.67 -4.67
C ARG A 42 8.06 3.78 -3.29
N ALA A 43 9.33 3.42 -3.18
CA ALA A 43 10.08 3.50 -1.94
C ALA A 43 10.28 4.96 -1.56
N GLY A 44 10.18 5.28 -0.27
CA GLY A 44 10.46 6.63 0.19
C GLY A 44 9.24 7.54 0.36
N THR A 45 8.24 7.39 -0.50
CA THR A 45 7.04 8.25 -0.59
C THR A 45 5.75 7.51 -0.22
N SER A 46 5.82 6.19 -0.09
CA SER A 46 4.67 5.34 0.23
C SER A 46 4.66 4.91 1.70
N TYR A 47 3.45 4.81 2.28
CA TYR A 47 3.22 4.53 3.69
C TYR A 47 2.11 3.50 3.90
N ILE A 48 2.28 2.70 4.95
CA ILE A 48 1.21 1.91 5.56
C ILE A 48 0.95 2.55 6.93
N ILE A 49 -0.31 2.88 7.21
CA ILE A 49 -0.73 3.60 8.40
C ILE A 49 -1.75 2.74 9.13
N TYR A 50 -1.50 2.45 10.41
CA TYR A 50 -2.47 1.80 11.28
C TYR A 50 -2.88 2.79 12.36
N THR A 51 -4.18 2.96 12.52
CA THR A 51 -4.76 3.94 13.45
C THR A 51 -5.28 3.25 14.71
N SER A 52 -5.33 4.00 15.82
CA SER A 52 -5.92 3.54 17.08
C SER A 52 -7.42 3.24 16.98
N SER A 53 -8.10 3.68 15.91
CA SER A 53 -9.50 3.38 15.62
C SER A 53 -9.73 1.97 15.03
N GLY A 54 -8.67 1.19 14.77
CA GLY A 54 -8.80 -0.11 14.12
C GLY A 54 -8.89 -0.06 12.59
N HIS A 55 -8.56 1.08 12.00
CA HIS A 55 -8.46 1.26 10.55
C HIS A 55 -7.00 1.29 10.11
N MET A 56 -6.75 0.77 8.91
CA MET A 56 -5.50 0.91 8.20
C MET A 56 -5.70 1.66 6.88
N MET A 57 -4.64 2.31 6.43
CA MET A 57 -4.54 2.95 5.13
C MET A 57 -3.22 2.59 4.48
N VAL A 58 -3.25 2.34 3.17
CA VAL A 58 -2.05 2.26 2.35
C VAL A 58 -2.07 3.39 1.35
N HIS A 59 -0.96 4.11 1.30
CA HIS A 59 -0.71 5.20 0.38
C HIS A 59 0.50 4.81 -0.46
N LEU A 60 0.26 4.50 -1.74
CA LEU A 60 1.28 4.14 -2.71
C LEU A 60 1.45 5.28 -3.71
N MET A 61 2.63 5.88 -3.71
CA MET A 61 3.00 6.97 -4.59
C MET A 61 4.34 6.64 -5.25
N ASP A 62 4.48 6.99 -6.52
CA ASP A 62 5.80 6.97 -7.15
C ASP A 62 6.75 7.94 -6.42
N ARG A 63 8.03 7.55 -6.34
CA ARG A 63 9.10 8.25 -5.63
C ARG A 63 9.39 9.62 -6.23
N GLU A 64 9.21 9.75 -7.54
CA GLU A 64 9.31 11.02 -8.26
C GLU A 64 8.14 11.97 -7.95
N GLY A 65 7.10 11.49 -7.26
CA GLY A 65 5.90 12.26 -6.93
C GLY A 65 4.92 12.37 -8.10
N ARG A 66 3.92 13.24 -7.96
CA ARG A 66 2.99 13.53 -9.06
C ARG A 66 3.68 14.45 -10.07
N THR A 67 3.72 14.02 -11.33
CA THR A 67 4.12 14.89 -12.44
C THR A 67 3.13 16.05 -12.56
N LYS A 68 3.63 17.28 -12.63
CA LYS A 68 2.79 18.46 -12.92
C LYS A 68 2.33 18.38 -14.38
N TYR A 69 1.07 18.73 -14.63
CA TYR A 69 0.55 18.83 -15.99
C TYR A 69 1.20 20.01 -16.72
N ALA A 70 1.37 19.87 -18.04
CA ALA A 70 1.96 20.94 -18.85
C ALA A 70 1.06 22.19 -18.95
N GLY A 71 -0.25 22.01 -18.86
CA GLY A 71 -1.25 23.08 -18.91
C GLY A 71 -2.20 23.10 -17.71
N ALA A 72 -3.16 24.02 -17.75
CA ALA A 72 -4.21 24.13 -16.71
C ALA A 72 -5.14 22.90 -16.65
N GLN A 73 -5.24 22.15 -17.75
CA GLN A 73 -5.98 20.90 -17.87
C GLN A 73 -5.03 19.81 -18.40
N PRO A 74 -5.06 18.58 -17.85
CA PRO A 74 -4.24 17.48 -18.34
C PRO A 74 -4.71 16.98 -19.70
N THR A 75 -3.79 16.47 -20.51
CA THR A 75 -4.16 15.60 -21.62
C THR A 75 -4.69 14.25 -21.09
N PRO A 76 -5.43 13.46 -21.90
CA PRO A 76 -5.84 12.12 -21.50
C PRO A 76 -4.67 11.22 -21.06
N GLU A 77 -3.52 11.33 -21.72
CA GLU A 77 -2.30 10.57 -21.39
C GLU A 77 -1.71 11.02 -20.05
N GLU A 78 -1.64 12.33 -19.81
CA GLU A 78 -1.19 12.88 -18.53
C GLU A 78 -2.11 12.46 -17.37
N ALA A 79 -3.42 12.48 -17.59
CA ALA A 79 -4.41 12.05 -16.62
C ALA A 79 -4.28 10.55 -16.30
N LEU A 80 -4.13 9.71 -17.33
CA LEU A 80 -3.95 8.27 -17.14
C LEU A 80 -2.62 7.94 -16.42
N LYS A 81 -1.54 8.65 -16.76
CA LYS A 81 -0.24 8.50 -16.09
C LYS A 81 -0.34 8.89 -14.61
N ALA A 82 -0.96 10.03 -14.30
CA ALA A 82 -1.18 10.47 -12.92
C ALA A 82 -2.10 9.54 -12.12
N TYR A 83 -3.10 8.94 -12.77
CA TYR A 83 -3.95 7.94 -12.14
C TYR A 83 -3.16 6.67 -11.76
N ARG A 84 -2.26 6.20 -12.64
CA ARG A 84 -1.46 4.98 -12.41
C ARG A 84 -0.32 5.16 -11.40
N SER A 85 0.15 6.39 -11.18
CA SER A 85 1.22 6.67 -10.23
C SER A 85 0.75 6.69 -8.77
N TYR A 86 -0.57 6.70 -8.55
CA TYR A 86 -1.19 6.61 -7.24
C TYR A 86 -1.97 5.30 -7.08
N GLY A 87 -1.72 4.62 -5.97
CA GLY A 87 -2.55 3.52 -5.48
C GLY A 87 -2.86 3.72 -4.01
N GLY A 88 -4.02 3.29 -3.57
CA GLY A 88 -4.32 3.34 -2.15
C GLY A 88 -5.57 2.56 -1.82
N TYR A 89 -5.63 2.10 -0.58
CA TYR A 89 -6.80 1.45 -0.02
C TYR A 89 -6.88 1.76 1.47
N PHE A 90 -8.09 1.68 2.00
CA PHE A 90 -8.37 1.87 3.41
C PHE A 90 -9.36 0.81 3.85
N GLY A 91 -9.34 0.48 5.14
CA GLY A 91 -10.27 -0.48 5.69
C GLY A 91 -9.95 -0.81 7.14
N ARG A 92 -10.71 -1.72 7.71
CA ARG A 92 -10.40 -2.25 9.03
C ARG A 92 -9.28 -3.27 8.95
N PHE A 93 -8.42 -3.31 9.97
CA PHE A 93 -7.43 -4.37 10.12
C PHE A 93 -7.75 -5.27 11.31
N ARG A 94 -7.20 -6.49 11.26
CA ARG A 94 -7.22 -7.50 12.33
C ARG A 94 -5.87 -8.20 12.32
N THR A 95 -5.36 -8.54 13.48
CA THR A 95 -4.18 -9.40 13.62
C THR A 95 -4.61 -10.81 14.03
N TYR A 96 -3.85 -11.80 13.60
CA TYR A 96 -4.02 -13.20 14.01
C TYR A 96 -2.65 -13.72 14.43
N GLU A 97 -2.47 -14.03 15.70
CA GLU A 97 -1.26 -14.65 16.22
C GLU A 97 -1.32 -16.16 15.93
N ASN A 98 -0.20 -16.78 15.54
CA ASN A 98 -0.07 -18.22 15.30
C ASN A 98 -0.95 -18.85 14.21
N LYS A 99 -1.35 -18.08 13.19
CA LYS A 99 -2.00 -18.68 12.02
C LYS A 99 -0.94 -19.44 11.22
N ASN A 100 -0.85 -20.76 11.41
CA ASN A 100 -0.20 -21.63 10.42
C ASN A 100 -0.91 -21.40 9.08
N PRO A 101 -0.22 -20.89 8.04
CA PRO A 101 -0.81 -20.82 6.72
C PRO A 101 -1.10 -22.25 6.28
N SER A 102 -2.39 -22.59 6.19
CA SER A 102 -2.90 -23.84 5.62
C SER A 102 -2.64 -23.89 4.12
#